data_AF-A0A5M9NAY0-F1
#
_entry.id   AF-A0A5M9NAY0-F1
#
_cell.length_a   1.000
_cell.length_b   1.000
_cell.length_c   1.000
_cell.angle_alpha   90.00
_cell.angle_beta   90.00
_cell.angle_gamma   90.00
#
_symmetry.space_group_name_H-M   'P 1'
#
loop_
_entity.id
_entity.type
_entity.pdbx_description
1 polymer ?
#
loop_
_entity_poly.entity_id
_entity_poly.type
_entity_poly.pdbx_seq_one_letter_code
_entity_poly.pdbx_strand_id
1 'polypeptide(L)'
;MKVPSLHLESYATDNPGQSELELFTIIQEYLQSADVKSPAAVAQNINDLIPTRRTSDSNINYSDDVERFLWSTWGIFTHVAKQVPHNHPSQDRLVELIRSLTFLVPITVEIWEEPQQVWADLPIFGPKWVTRSGRYLYRQILSTSGNEHGCDGLSLEAWQRWKRRFKEVSEVLSTGIRQMALQTAITMETIEQSMEK
;
A
#
# COMPACT_ATOMS: atom_id res chain seq x y z
N MET A 1 21.47 -10.92 -15.47
CA MET A 1 21.26 -11.36 -14.07
C MET A 1 19.89 -12.02 -13.99
N LYS A 2 19.80 -13.25 -13.48
CA LYS A 2 18.51 -13.95 -13.34
C LYS A 2 17.81 -13.37 -12.11
N VAL A 3 16.67 -12.72 -12.28
CA VAL A 3 15.88 -12.20 -11.16
C VAL A 3 15.48 -13.40 -10.28
N PRO A 4 15.68 -13.35 -8.96
CA PRO A 4 15.24 -14.41 -8.06
C PRO A 4 13.74 -14.68 -8.25
N SER A 5 13.33 -15.94 -8.23
CA SER A 5 11.91 -16.29 -8.33
C SER A 5 11.17 -15.79 -7.09
N LEU A 6 10.22 -14.87 -7.28
CA LEU A 6 9.35 -14.37 -6.22
C LEU A 6 8.09 -15.23 -6.14
N HIS A 7 7.97 -16.04 -5.09
CA HIS A 7 6.74 -16.75 -4.76
C HIS A 7 5.91 -15.87 -3.83
N LEU A 8 4.67 -15.55 -4.23
CA LEU A 8 3.72 -14.83 -3.40
C LEU A 8 2.66 -15.84 -2.93
N GLU A 9 2.48 -15.92 -1.62
CA GLU A 9 1.37 -16.62 -0.99
C GLU A 9 0.04 -15.92 -1.30
N SER A 10 -1.02 -16.72 -1.39
CA SER A 10 -2.37 -16.22 -1.66
C SER A 10 -2.83 -15.27 -0.57
N TYR A 11 -3.58 -14.23 -0.96
CA TYR A 11 -4.27 -13.35 -0.03
C TYR A 11 -5.31 -14.13 0.78
N ALA A 12 -4.93 -14.57 1.99
CA ALA A 12 -5.77 -15.36 2.88
C ALA A 12 -6.67 -14.45 3.71
N THR A 13 -7.91 -14.23 3.26
CA THR A 13 -9.00 -13.77 4.10
C THR A 13 -10.09 -14.85 4.11
N ASP A 14 -10.89 -14.92 5.17
CA ASP A 14 -11.88 -15.99 5.33
C ASP A 14 -12.98 -15.96 4.23
N ASN A 15 -13.11 -14.85 3.50
CA ASN A 15 -13.99 -14.70 2.34
C ASN A 15 -13.64 -13.43 1.53
N PRO A 16 -12.63 -13.46 0.63
CA PRO A 16 -12.23 -12.29 -0.14
C PRO A 16 -13.30 -11.92 -1.17
N GLY A 17 -13.56 -10.62 -1.32
CA GLY A 17 -14.45 -10.11 -2.37
C GLY A 17 -13.84 -10.27 -3.76
N GLN A 18 -14.67 -10.27 -4.80
CA GLN A 18 -14.21 -10.42 -6.19
C GLN A 18 -13.18 -9.35 -6.59
N SER A 19 -13.41 -8.09 -6.23
CA SER A 19 -12.47 -6.99 -6.51
C SER A 19 -11.11 -7.17 -5.79
N GLU A 20 -11.08 -7.82 -4.63
CA GLU A 20 -9.85 -8.08 -3.87
C GLU A 20 -9.02 -9.17 -4.54
N LEU A 21 -9.67 -10.24 -5.01
CA LEU A 21 -9.03 -11.31 -5.78
C LEU A 21 -8.48 -10.80 -7.11
N GLU A 22 -9.26 -9.99 -7.83
CA GLU A 22 -8.82 -9.33 -9.07
C GLU A 22 -7.61 -8.43 -8.82
N LEU A 23 -7.65 -7.62 -7.75
CA LEU A 23 -6.55 -6.74 -7.39
C LEU A 23 -5.26 -7.51 -7.03
N PHE A 24 -5.37 -8.55 -6.20
CA PHE A 24 -4.23 -9.40 -5.86
C PHE A 24 -3.62 -10.03 -7.11
N THR A 25 -4.46 -10.55 -8.02
CA THR A 25 -4.02 -11.15 -9.28
C THR A 25 -3.27 -10.14 -10.14
N ILE A 26 -3.79 -8.92 -10.29
CA ILE A 26 -3.15 -7.84 -11.07
C ILE A 26 -1.75 -7.52 -10.51
N ILE A 27 -1.64 -7.38 -9.18
CA ILE A 27 -0.36 -7.05 -8.53
C ILE A 27 0.61 -8.22 -8.64
N GLN A 28 0.16 -9.45 -8.39
CA GLN A 28 0.97 -10.66 -8.51
C GLN A 28 1.55 -10.81 -9.92
N GLU A 29 0.71 -10.72 -10.95
CA GLU A 29 1.15 -10.80 -12.35
C GLU A 29 2.13 -9.69 -12.72
N TYR A 30 1.87 -8.47 -12.25
CA TYR A 30 2.79 -7.35 -12.46
C TYR A 30 4.16 -7.66 -11.87
N LEU A 31 4.24 -8.12 -10.62
CA LEU A 31 5.53 -8.39 -9.97
C LEU A 31 6.27 -9.60 -10.54
N GLN A 32 5.56 -10.63 -11.01
CA GLN A 32 6.14 -11.84 -11.57
C GLN A 32 6.54 -11.68 -13.05
N SER A 33 5.89 -10.78 -13.79
CA SER A 33 6.21 -10.50 -15.20
C SER A 33 7.08 -9.26 -15.32
N ALA A 34 8.40 -9.47 -15.33
CA ALA A 34 9.38 -8.39 -15.40
C ALA A 34 9.35 -7.58 -16.72
N ASP A 35 8.84 -8.17 -17.81
CA ASP A 35 8.99 -7.61 -19.17
C ASP A 35 7.67 -7.19 -19.87
N VAL A 36 6.49 -7.49 -19.34
CA VAL A 36 5.25 -7.45 -20.16
C VAL A 36 4.31 -6.27 -19.86
N LYS A 37 4.28 -5.73 -18.64
CA LYS A 37 3.26 -4.73 -18.25
C LYS A 37 3.88 -3.46 -17.70
N SER A 38 3.59 -2.31 -18.34
CA SER A 38 4.03 -1.01 -17.86
C SER A 38 3.34 -0.67 -16.53
N PRO A 39 4.02 -0.01 -15.57
CA PRO A 39 3.43 0.38 -14.29
C PRO A 39 2.16 1.23 -14.46
N ALA A 40 2.12 2.08 -15.48
CA ALA A 40 0.97 2.91 -15.83
C ALA A 40 -0.26 2.10 -16.28
N ALA A 41 -0.06 1.06 -17.12
CA ALA A 41 -1.16 0.20 -17.55
C ALA A 41 -1.75 -0.60 -16.37
N VAL A 42 -0.89 -1.08 -15.48
CA VAL A 42 -1.33 -1.79 -14.27
C VAL A 42 -2.06 -0.85 -13.31
N ALA A 43 -1.57 0.37 -13.14
CA ALA A 43 -2.25 1.39 -12.33
C ALA A 43 -3.65 1.69 -12.89
N GLN A 44 -3.81 1.78 -14.22
CA GLN A 44 -5.13 1.95 -14.83
C GLN A 44 -6.05 0.76 -14.55
N ASN A 45 -5.56 -0.48 -14.66
CA ASN A 45 -6.36 -1.67 -14.34
C ASN A 45 -6.86 -1.65 -12.89
N ILE A 46 -6.03 -1.22 -11.94
CA ILE A 46 -6.42 -1.05 -10.52
C ILE A 46 -7.47 0.06 -10.38
N ASN A 47 -7.29 1.18 -11.07
CA ASN A 47 -8.20 2.32 -11.07
C ASN A 47 -9.59 1.97 -11.62
N ASP A 48 -9.68 1.02 -12.55
CA ASP A 48 -10.95 0.54 -13.11
C ASP A 48 -11.68 -0.44 -12.19
N LEU A 49 -11.04 -0.91 -11.12
CA LEU A 49 -11.69 -1.70 -10.07
C LEU A 49 -12.51 -0.86 -9.08
N ILE A 50 -12.35 0.47 -9.09
CA ILE A 50 -13.05 1.35 -8.14
C ILE A 50 -14.57 1.18 -8.34
N PRO A 51 -15.35 0.90 -7.28
CA PRO A 51 -16.79 0.63 -7.36
C PRO A 51 -17.60 1.69 -8.12
N THR A 52 -17.19 2.95 -7.98
CA THR A 52 -17.78 4.15 -8.60
C THR A 52 -17.82 4.11 -10.13
N ARG A 53 -16.96 3.29 -10.73
CA ARG A 53 -16.85 3.11 -12.18
C ARG A 53 -17.55 1.85 -12.68
N ARG A 54 -18.06 1.02 -11.76
CA ARG A 54 -18.68 -0.28 -12.05
C ARG A 54 -20.21 -0.27 -11.94
N THR A 55 -20.80 0.64 -11.14
CA THR A 55 -22.25 0.63 -10.88
C THR A 55 -22.87 2.03 -10.93
N SER A 56 -23.94 2.18 -11.72
CA SER A 56 -24.77 3.40 -11.81
C SER A 56 -25.92 3.43 -10.80
N ASP A 57 -25.97 2.51 -9.84
CA ASP A 57 -27.08 2.38 -8.89
C ASP A 57 -26.98 3.39 -7.75
N SER A 58 -28.03 4.19 -7.59
CA SER A 58 -28.11 5.34 -6.68
C SER A 58 -28.40 5.00 -5.22
N ASN A 59 -28.46 3.72 -4.86
CA ASN A 59 -28.95 3.25 -3.55
C ASN A 59 -27.85 2.62 -2.65
N ILE A 60 -26.59 2.79 -3.02
CA ILE A 60 -25.41 2.29 -2.30
C ILE A 60 -24.67 3.50 -1.71
N ASN A 61 -24.20 3.40 -0.47
CA ASN A 61 -23.28 4.41 0.09
C ASN A 61 -21.93 4.30 -0.64
N TYR A 62 -21.84 4.98 -1.78
CA TYR A 62 -20.70 5.07 -2.67
C TYR A 62 -19.37 5.28 -1.93
N SER A 63 -19.37 6.10 -0.89
CA SER A 63 -18.15 6.44 -0.16
C SER A 63 -17.65 5.29 0.69
N ASP A 64 -18.56 4.54 1.31
CA ASP A 64 -18.22 3.36 2.11
C ASP A 64 -17.61 2.25 1.24
N ASP A 65 -18.12 2.07 0.02
CA ASP A 65 -17.61 1.08 -0.93
C ASP A 65 -16.22 1.45 -1.46
N VAL A 66 -15.99 2.74 -1.74
CA VAL A 66 -14.65 3.22 -2.13
C VAL A 66 -13.68 3.13 -0.95
N GLU A 67 -14.11 3.52 0.24
CA GLU A 67 -13.32 3.38 1.46
C GLU A 67 -12.92 1.91 1.67
N ARG A 68 -13.88 0.98 1.59
CA ARG A 68 -13.63 -0.46 1.70
C ARG A 68 -12.65 -0.95 0.63
N PHE A 69 -12.86 -0.55 -0.62
CA PHE A 69 -11.94 -0.90 -1.72
C PHE A 69 -10.51 -0.39 -1.47
N LEU A 70 -10.36 0.84 -0.97
CA LEU A 70 -9.06 1.42 -0.63
C LEU A 70 -8.40 0.68 0.54
N TRP A 71 -9.17 0.31 1.57
CA TRP A 71 -8.69 -0.54 2.66
C TRP A 71 -8.13 -1.87 2.15
N SER A 72 -8.89 -2.57 1.30
CA SER A 72 -8.45 -3.82 0.70
C SER A 72 -7.23 -3.61 -0.19
N THR A 73 -7.19 -2.51 -0.94
CA THR A 73 -6.06 -2.15 -1.79
C THR A 73 -4.77 -2.05 -0.98
N TRP A 74 -4.77 -1.22 0.05
CA TRP A 74 -3.58 -1.03 0.89
C TRP A 74 -3.23 -2.27 1.70
N GLY A 75 -4.23 -3.04 2.12
CA GLY A 75 -4.05 -4.35 2.75
C GLY A 75 -3.30 -5.33 1.85
N ILE A 76 -3.70 -5.42 0.58
CA ILE A 76 -3.04 -6.27 -0.42
C ILE A 76 -1.63 -5.77 -0.75
N PHE A 77 -1.45 -4.47 -0.98
CA PHE A 77 -0.11 -3.88 -1.19
C PHE A 77 0.83 -4.21 -0.02
N THR A 78 0.34 -4.09 1.21
CA THR A 78 1.11 -4.42 2.42
C THR A 78 1.41 -5.91 2.48
N HIS A 79 0.40 -6.76 2.25
CA HIS A 79 0.54 -8.22 2.26
C HIS A 79 1.57 -8.71 1.24
N VAL A 80 1.57 -8.14 0.03
CA VAL A 80 2.54 -8.47 -1.02
C VAL A 80 3.92 -7.90 -0.66
N ALA A 81 4.03 -6.62 -0.28
CA ALA A 81 5.30 -5.99 0.05
C ALA A 81 6.07 -6.70 1.17
N LYS A 82 5.33 -7.26 2.15
CA LYS A 82 5.84 -8.05 3.26
C LYS A 82 6.56 -9.34 2.83
N GLN A 83 6.11 -9.95 1.74
CA GLN A 83 6.67 -11.21 1.23
C GLN A 83 7.87 -11.00 0.31
N VAL A 84 8.04 -9.78 -0.22
CA VAL A 84 9.14 -9.48 -1.13
C VAL A 84 10.41 -9.23 -0.33
N PRO A 85 11.53 -9.95 -0.58
CA PRO A 85 12.80 -9.68 0.09
C PRO A 85 13.23 -8.21 -0.07
N HIS A 86 13.80 -7.64 0.99
CA HIS A 86 14.15 -6.20 1.02
C HIS A 86 15.18 -5.79 -0.05
N ASN A 87 15.96 -6.71 -0.60
CA ASN A 87 16.93 -6.44 -1.67
C ASN A 87 16.40 -6.82 -3.08
N HIS A 88 15.14 -7.22 -3.19
CA HIS A 88 14.56 -7.67 -4.46
C HIS A 88 14.02 -6.48 -5.28
N PRO A 89 14.23 -6.44 -6.62
CA PRO A 89 13.76 -5.36 -7.48
C PRO A 89 12.23 -5.19 -7.50
N SER A 90 11.46 -6.22 -7.14
CA SER A 90 10.00 -6.11 -6.98
C SER A 90 9.57 -5.11 -5.91
N GLN A 91 10.45 -4.80 -4.94
CA GLN A 91 10.19 -3.70 -3.99
C GLN A 91 10.10 -2.36 -4.72
N ASP A 92 11.03 -2.10 -5.65
CA ASP A 92 11.03 -0.86 -6.42
C ASP A 92 9.86 -0.83 -7.42
N ARG A 93 9.50 -1.97 -8.01
CA ARG A 93 8.33 -2.08 -8.90
C ARG A 93 7.01 -1.78 -8.18
N LEU A 94 6.85 -2.20 -6.92
CA LEU A 94 5.68 -1.85 -6.10
C LEU A 94 5.60 -0.33 -5.88
N VAL A 95 6.73 0.32 -5.62
CA VAL A 95 6.81 1.78 -5.47
C VAL A 95 6.47 2.48 -6.79
N GLU A 96 7.00 2.00 -7.91
CA GLU A 96 6.67 2.52 -9.24
C GLU A 96 5.17 2.39 -9.56
N LEU A 97 4.53 1.32 -9.11
CA LEU A 97 3.09 1.13 -9.28
C LEU A 97 2.29 2.15 -8.45
N ILE A 98 2.64 2.34 -7.18
CA ILE A 98 2.01 3.37 -6.33
C ILE A 98 2.20 4.77 -6.95
N ARG A 99 3.41 5.07 -7.42
CA ARG A 99 3.69 6.32 -8.14
C ARG A 99 2.84 6.45 -9.39
N SER A 100 2.65 5.37 -10.15
CA SER A 100 1.83 5.39 -11.36
C SER A 100 0.35 5.67 -11.08
N LEU A 101 -0.17 5.17 -9.95
CA LEU A 101 -1.53 5.52 -9.47
C LEU A 101 -1.66 7.04 -9.26
N THR A 102 -0.64 7.70 -8.68
CA THR A 102 -0.68 9.16 -8.42
C THR A 102 -0.73 10.02 -9.69
N PHE A 103 -0.39 9.46 -10.87
CA PHE A 103 -0.46 10.17 -12.15
C PHE A 103 -1.82 10.06 -12.84
N LEU A 104 -2.72 9.23 -12.32
CA LEU A 104 -4.06 9.08 -12.87
C LEU A 104 -4.93 10.29 -12.51
N VAL A 105 -5.94 10.56 -13.33
CA VAL A 105 -6.94 11.59 -13.01
C VAL A 105 -7.68 11.17 -11.73
N PRO A 106 -7.58 11.94 -10.65
CA PRO A 106 -8.19 11.57 -9.38
C PRO A 106 -9.71 11.71 -9.45
N ILE A 107 -10.41 10.88 -8.68
CA ILE A 107 -11.81 11.08 -8.35
C ILE A 107 -11.90 11.60 -6.92
N THR A 108 -12.84 12.51 -6.65
CA THR A 108 -13.08 13.01 -5.29
C THR A 108 -14.14 12.15 -4.62
N VAL A 109 -13.85 11.68 -3.41
CA VAL A 109 -14.74 10.89 -2.57
C VAL A 109 -14.70 11.41 -1.14
N GLU A 110 -15.78 11.27 -0.38
CA GLU A 110 -15.85 11.76 1.00
C GLU A 110 -15.50 10.63 1.97
N ILE A 111 -14.27 10.60 2.48
CA ILE A 111 -13.83 9.58 3.43
C ILE A 111 -13.71 10.24 4.79
N TRP A 112 -14.45 9.73 5.79
CA TRP A 112 -14.51 10.29 7.14
C TRP A 112 -14.90 11.78 7.15
N GLU A 113 -15.95 12.14 6.40
CA GLU A 113 -16.47 13.52 6.31
C GLU A 113 -15.47 14.52 5.70
N GLU A 114 -14.36 14.03 5.13
CA GLU A 114 -13.35 14.85 4.45
C GLU A 114 -13.30 14.49 2.95
N PRO A 115 -13.33 15.47 2.03
CA PRO A 115 -13.11 15.20 0.62
C PRO A 115 -11.66 14.76 0.40
N GLN A 116 -11.49 13.61 -0.25
CA GLN A 116 -10.19 13.01 -0.59
C GLN A 116 -10.13 12.77 -2.10
N GLN A 117 -9.01 13.13 -2.73
CA GLN A 117 -8.72 12.78 -4.10
C GLN A 117 -8.05 11.40 -4.15
N VAL A 118 -8.80 10.41 -4.64
CA VAL A 118 -8.30 9.04 -4.77
C VAL A 118 -7.04 9.03 -5.63
N TRP A 119 -6.04 8.28 -5.17
CA TRP A 119 -4.66 8.20 -5.70
C TRP A 119 -3.80 9.44 -5.53
N ALA A 120 -4.33 10.65 -5.75
CA ALA A 120 -3.55 11.87 -5.53
C ALA A 120 -3.22 12.08 -4.05
N ASP A 121 -4.17 11.81 -3.17
CA ASP A 121 -4.00 11.94 -1.72
C ASP A 121 -3.65 10.60 -1.04
N LEU A 122 -3.55 9.49 -1.79
CA LEU A 122 -3.36 8.13 -1.25
C LEU A 122 -4.15 7.88 0.06
N PRO A 123 -5.47 8.15 0.05
CA PRO A 123 -6.29 8.09 1.27
C PRO A 123 -6.16 6.70 1.89
N ILE A 124 -6.12 6.64 3.23
CA ILE A 124 -5.99 5.39 4.01
C ILE A 124 -4.61 4.71 3.91
N PHE A 125 -3.66 5.19 3.10
CA PHE A 125 -2.27 4.67 3.06
C PHE A 125 -1.27 5.51 3.88
N GLY A 126 -1.56 6.81 4.04
CA GLY A 126 -0.66 7.79 4.66
C GLY A 126 -0.59 7.78 6.21
N PRO A 127 -0.34 8.93 6.86
CA PRO A 127 -0.08 9.03 8.29
C PRO A 127 -1.18 8.42 9.16
N LYS A 128 -2.43 8.44 8.67
CA LYS A 128 -3.59 7.87 9.36
C LYS A 128 -3.48 6.34 9.50
N TRP A 129 -2.94 5.63 8.52
CA TRP A 129 -2.66 4.18 8.62
C TRP A 129 -1.49 3.88 9.53
N VAL A 130 -0.37 4.60 9.38
CA VAL A 130 0.77 4.46 10.30
C VAL A 130 0.36 4.75 11.75
N THR A 131 -0.49 5.76 11.97
CA THR A 131 -0.98 6.09 13.32
C THR A 131 -1.85 4.99 13.90
N ARG A 132 -2.76 4.39 13.12
CA ARG A 132 -3.71 3.38 13.61
C ARG A 132 -3.12 1.97 13.66
N SER A 133 -2.39 1.57 12.63
CA SER A 133 -1.84 0.22 12.48
C SER A 133 -0.38 0.13 12.94
N GLY A 134 0.40 1.21 12.81
CA GLY A 134 1.85 1.18 13.04
C GLY A 134 2.26 0.87 14.47
N ARG A 135 1.48 1.27 15.48
CA ARG A 135 1.78 0.90 16.89
C ARG A 135 1.63 -0.61 17.13
N TYR A 136 0.59 -1.21 16.57
CA TYR A 136 0.36 -2.65 16.68
C TYR A 136 1.45 -3.42 15.93
N LEU A 137 1.73 -3.01 14.68
CA LEU A 137 2.76 -3.64 13.83
C LEU A 137 4.17 -3.50 14.43
N TYR A 138 4.56 -2.33 14.91
CA TYR A 138 5.87 -2.11 15.51
C TYR A 138 6.05 -2.90 16.81
N ARG A 139 5.02 -2.97 17.65
CA ARG A 139 5.02 -3.82 18.85
C ARG A 139 5.18 -5.30 18.50
N GLN A 140 4.48 -5.78 17.46
CA GLN A 140 4.61 -7.15 17.00
C GLN A 140 6.02 -7.44 16.48
N ILE A 141 6.63 -6.53 15.71
CA ILE A 141 8.03 -6.60 15.26
C ILE A 141 8.99 -6.74 16.45
N LEU A 142 8.85 -5.89 17.48
CA LEU A 142 9.71 -5.95 18.67
C LEU A 142 9.50 -7.22 19.51
N SER A 143 8.27 -7.73 19.56
CA SER A 143 7.95 -8.95 20.33
C SER A 143 8.43 -10.25 19.66
N THR A 144 8.73 -10.21 18.36
CA THR A 144 9.15 -11.40 17.58
C THR A 144 10.67 -11.43 17.39
N SER A 145 11.43 -11.21 18.47
CA SER A 145 12.90 -11.36 18.43
C SER A 145 13.28 -12.84 18.50
N GLY A 146 13.39 -13.53 17.38
CA GLY A 146 13.97 -14.89 17.44
C GLY A 146 13.94 -15.76 16.19
N ASN A 147 13.09 -15.49 15.19
CA ASN A 147 13.13 -16.26 13.95
C ASN A 147 13.53 -15.36 12.79
N GLU A 148 14.54 -15.80 12.03
CA GLU A 148 15.03 -15.15 10.81
C GLU A 148 13.93 -14.96 9.74
N HIS A 149 12.76 -15.58 9.96
CA HIS A 149 11.50 -15.30 9.30
C HIS A 149 10.46 -14.94 10.37
N GLY A 150 10.46 -13.68 10.80
CA GLY A 150 9.40 -13.14 11.65
C GLY A 150 8.04 -13.35 10.97
N CYS A 151 7.01 -13.71 11.74
CA CYS A 151 5.67 -13.94 11.21
C CYS A 151 5.32 -12.81 10.24
N ASP A 152 5.04 -13.21 9.00
CA ASP A 152 4.61 -12.37 7.90
C ASP A 152 5.64 -11.42 7.28
N GLY A 153 6.96 -11.57 7.48
CA GLY A 153 7.95 -10.76 6.71
C GLY A 153 8.00 -9.26 7.07
N LEU A 154 7.40 -8.85 8.19
CA LEU A 154 7.61 -7.54 8.79
C LEU A 154 8.86 -7.59 9.68
N SER A 155 9.98 -7.07 9.17
CA SER A 155 11.21 -6.91 9.95
C SER A 155 11.43 -5.44 10.33
N LEU A 156 12.30 -5.22 11.33
CA LEU A 156 12.73 -3.87 11.70
C LEU A 156 13.39 -3.16 10.51
N GLU A 157 14.15 -3.90 9.69
CA GLU A 157 14.78 -3.38 8.48
C GLU A 157 13.75 -2.96 7.43
N ALA A 158 12.68 -3.74 7.24
CA ALA A 158 11.59 -3.39 6.34
C ALA A 158 10.88 -2.10 6.80
N TRP A 159 10.61 -1.98 8.10
CA TRP A 159 10.05 -0.79 8.72
C TRP A 159 10.92 0.46 8.48
N GLN A 160 12.22 0.36 8.78
CA GLN A 160 13.18 1.46 8.57
C GLN A 160 13.32 1.83 7.09
N ARG A 161 13.25 0.83 6.19
CA ARG A 161 13.30 1.06 4.75
C ARG A 161 12.08 1.83 4.25
N TRP A 162 10.87 1.45 4.70
CA TRP A 162 9.66 2.19 4.36
C TRP A 162 9.67 3.62 4.90
N LYS A 163 10.10 3.83 6.15
CA LYS A 163 10.30 5.19 6.71
C LYS A 163 11.23 6.04 5.84
N ARG A 164 12.36 5.46 5.41
CA ARG A 164 13.31 6.12 4.52
C ARG A 164 12.69 6.43 3.15
N ARG A 165 11.99 5.46 2.54
CA ARG A 165 11.33 5.65 1.25
C ARG A 165 10.24 6.72 1.29
N PHE A 166 9.44 6.80 2.35
CA PHE A 166 8.49 7.90 2.52
C PHE A 166 9.20 9.26 2.61
N LYS A 167 10.35 9.33 3.27
CA LYS A 167 11.17 10.54 3.28
C LYS A 167 11.70 10.90 1.88
N GLU A 168 12.28 9.95 1.15
CA GLU A 168 12.78 10.15 -0.22
C GLU A 168 11.66 10.58 -1.18
N VAL A 169 10.51 9.92 -1.11
CA VAL A 169 9.32 10.25 -1.90
C VAL A 169 8.80 11.66 -1.58
N SER A 170 8.89 12.08 -0.31
CA SER A 170 8.53 13.45 0.08
C SER A 170 9.40 14.54 -0.57
N GLU A 171 10.64 14.21 -0.93
CA GLU A 171 11.57 15.16 -1.54
C GLU A 171 11.32 15.35 -3.03
N VAL A 172 10.67 14.39 -3.68
CA VAL A 172 10.49 14.33 -5.15
C VAL A 172 9.08 14.72 -5.60
N LEU A 173 8.09 14.66 -4.72
CA LEU A 173 6.68 14.86 -5.09
C LEU A 173 6.14 16.28 -4.83
N SER A 174 5.00 16.59 -5.46
CA SER A 174 4.28 17.86 -5.33
C SER A 174 3.84 18.14 -3.88
N THR A 175 3.54 19.40 -3.58
CA THR A 175 3.44 19.95 -2.21
C THR A 175 2.51 19.15 -1.27
N GLY A 176 1.38 18.63 -1.77
CA GLY A 176 0.42 17.87 -0.97
C GLY A 176 0.94 16.48 -0.57
N ILE A 177 1.40 15.68 -1.53
CA ILE A 177 1.93 14.33 -1.27
C ILE A 177 3.24 14.40 -0.49
N ARG A 178 4.04 15.46 -0.72
CA ARG A 178 5.23 15.76 0.08
C ARG A 178 4.92 15.87 1.57
N GLN A 179 3.93 16.67 1.92
CA GLN A 179 3.56 16.87 3.33
C GLN A 179 3.06 15.57 3.95
N MET A 180 2.30 14.77 3.20
CA MET A 180 1.79 13.48 3.65
C MET A 180 2.90 12.45 3.88
N ALA A 181 3.82 12.31 2.93
CA ALA A 181 4.93 11.35 3.04
C ALA A 181 5.91 11.75 4.17
N LEU A 182 6.17 13.06 4.33
CA LEU A 182 6.97 13.57 5.45
C LEU A 182 6.28 13.30 6.80
N GLN A 183 4.99 13.61 6.91
CA GLN A 183 4.22 13.36 8.13
C GLN A 183 4.18 11.87 8.48
N THR A 184 4.12 10.99 7.47
CA THR A 184 4.16 9.54 7.65
C THR A 184 5.48 9.11 8.27
N ALA A 185 6.61 9.60 7.74
CA ALA A 185 7.94 9.29 8.29
C ALA A 185 8.10 9.78 9.75
N ILE A 186 7.62 10.99 10.06
CA ILE A 186 7.64 11.56 11.42
C ILE A 186 6.79 10.71 12.38
N THR A 187 5.59 10.29 11.95
CA THR A 187 4.73 9.43 12.77
C THR A 187 5.38 8.07 13.03
N MET A 188 6.04 7.46 12.04
CA MET A 188 6.80 6.21 12.24
C MET A 188 7.90 6.39 13.28
N GLU A 189 8.68 7.48 13.21
CA GLU A 189 9.73 7.80 14.17
C GLU A 189 9.18 8.06 15.59
N THR A 190 8.03 8.74 15.69
CA THR A 190 7.36 8.97 16.98
C THR A 190 6.91 7.65 17.63
N ILE A 191 6.43 6.69 16.83
CA ILE A 191 6.03 5.37 17.31
C ILE A 191 7.24 4.62 17.85
N GLU A 192 8.37 4.62 17.13
CA GLU A 192 9.63 4.02 17.58
C GLU A 192 10.05 4.57 18.95
N GLN A 193 10.16 5.89 19.06
CA GLN A 193 10.57 6.57 20.30
C GLN A 193 9.61 6.36 21.48
N SER A 194 8.31 6.16 21.19
CA SER A 194 7.30 5.95 22.24
C SER A 194 7.35 4.55 22.86
N MET A 195 7.97 3.58 22.19
CA MET A 195 8.02 2.16 22.60
C MET A 195 9.39 1.75 23.17
N GLU A 196 10.42 2.59 23.00
CA GLU A 196 11.76 2.43 23.59
C GLU A 196 11.87 3.03 25.02
N LYS A 197 10.78 3.54 25.57
CA LYS A 197 10.65 4.04 26.96
C LYS A 197 9.94 3.04 27.85
#